data_AF-A0A7V9J439-F1
#
_entry.id   AF-A0A7V9J439-F1
#
_cell.length_a   1.000
_cell.length_b   1.000
_cell.length_c   1.000
_cell.angle_alpha   90.00
_cell.angle_beta   90.00
_cell.angle_gamma   90.00
#
_symmetry.space_group_name_H-M   'P 1'
#
loop_
_entity.id
_entity.type
_entity.pdbx_description
1 polymer ?
#
loop_
_entity_poly.entity_id
_entity_poly.type
_entity_poly.pdbx_seq_one_letter_code
_entity_poly.pdbx_strand_id
1 'polypeptide(L)'
;CKFTDCVVVCPVACFYEIDSQLVIHPEECIDCMACVDECPVHAIYAEEDVPPDFQADIEINAVEARKVQESGQGAIETKKDPLPSAAQRKAELGY
;
A
#
# COMPACT_ATOMS: atom_id res chain seq x y z
N CYS A 1 -5.53 -0.19 -8.44
CA CYS A 1 -6.06 1.12 -7.99
C CYS A 1 -4.97 1.75 -7.16
N LYS A 2 -4.57 3.00 -7.43
CA LYS A 2 -3.51 3.66 -6.65
C LYS A 2 -4.06 4.88 -5.95
N PHE A 3 -4.82 4.64 -4.89
CA PHE A 3 -4.95 5.68 -3.87
C PHE A 3 -3.60 5.75 -3.13
N THR A 4 -3.19 6.97 -2.78
CA THR A 4 -1.89 7.23 -2.14
C THR A 4 -2.09 7.98 -0.82
N ASP A 5 -3.30 7.98 -0.28
CA ASP A 5 -3.65 8.64 0.98
C ASP A 5 -2.86 8.07 2.17
N CYS A 6 -2.54 6.78 2.16
CA CYS A 6 -1.72 6.13 3.19
C CYS A 6 -0.27 6.65 3.27
N VAL A 7 0.28 7.24 2.21
CA VAL A 7 1.71 7.58 2.17
C VAL A 7 2.03 8.82 3.00
N VAL A 8 1.07 9.74 3.15
CA VAL A 8 1.28 11.02 3.85
C VAL A 8 1.25 10.87 5.37
N VAL A 9 0.73 9.74 5.88
CA VAL A 9 0.68 9.44 7.31
C VAL A 9 1.76 8.47 7.76
N CYS A 10 2.52 7.88 6.83
CA CYS A 10 3.57 6.92 7.16
C CYS A 10 4.79 7.64 7.75
N PRO A 11 5.15 7.42 9.03
CA PRO A 11 6.23 8.17 9.68
C PRO A 11 7.63 7.78 9.22
N VAL A 12 7.75 6.63 8.55
CA VAL A 12 9.01 6.03 8.08
C VAL A 12 9.08 5.91 6.56
N ALA A 13 8.08 6.43 5.85
CA ALA A 13 8.00 6.39 4.40
C ALA A 13 8.30 5.00 3.80
N CYS A 14 7.59 3.95 4.23
CA CYS A 14 7.85 2.57 3.81
C CYS A 14 6.93 2.07 2.67
N PHE A 15 6.34 2.97 1.86
CA PHE A 15 5.46 2.60 0.75
C PHE A 15 6.18 2.71 -0.60
N TYR A 16 6.11 1.65 -1.40
CA TYR A 16 6.69 1.59 -2.73
C TYR A 16 5.61 1.40 -3.80
N GLU A 17 5.82 1.98 -4.97
CA GLU A 17 4.86 1.94 -6.06
C GLU A 17 5.24 0.87 -7.09
N ILE A 18 4.32 -0.08 -7.33
CA ILE A 18 4.37 -1.00 -8.48
C ILE A 18 3.24 -0.65 -9.46
N ASP A 19 3.15 -1.30 -10.62
CA ASP A 19 2.23 -0.90 -11.69
C ASP A 19 0.75 -0.84 -11.28
N SER A 20 0.29 -1.74 -10.42
CA SER A 20 -1.14 -1.91 -10.09
C SER A 20 -1.56 -1.29 -8.75
N GLN A 21 -0.64 -1.19 -7.79
CA GLN A 21 -0.90 -0.87 -6.38
C GLN A 21 0.35 -0.28 -5.69
N LEU A 22 0.19 0.09 -4.41
CA LEU A 22 1.31 0.32 -3.51
C LEU A 22 1.59 -0.96 -2.72
N VAL A 23 2.85 -1.13 -2.33
CA VAL A 23 3.31 -2.20 -1.43
C VAL A 23 4.04 -1.60 -0.23
N ILE A 24 3.91 -2.23 0.92
CA ILE A 24 4.54 -1.86 2.18
C ILE A 24 5.81 -2.66 2.35
N HIS A 25 6.93 -2.01 2.66
CA HIS A 25 8.18 -2.69 2.96
C HIS A 25 8.16 -3.21 4.41
N PRO A 26 8.11 -4.53 4.65
CA PRO A 26 7.89 -5.07 6.00
C PRO A 26 9.07 -4.83 6.95
N GLU A 27 10.31 -4.73 6.43
CA GLU A 27 11.48 -4.47 7.27
C GLU A 27 11.65 -2.99 7.64
N GLU A 28 10.95 -2.09 6.95
CA GLU A 28 10.95 -0.65 7.27
C GLU A 28 9.69 -0.24 8.05
N CYS A 29 8.58 -0.97 7.86
CA CYS A 29 7.36 -0.79 8.63
C CYS A 29 7.64 -0.97 10.12
N ILE A 30 7.07 -0.07 10.92
CA ILE A 30 7.21 -0.07 12.39
C ILE A 30 5.89 -0.34 13.11
N ASP A 31 4.92 -0.91 12.39
CA ASP A 31 3.61 -1.32 12.91
C ASP A 31 2.83 -0.23 13.65
N CYS A 32 2.97 1.02 13.20
CA CYS A 32 2.29 2.17 13.82
C CYS A 32 0.79 2.27 13.51
N MET A 33 0.30 1.48 12.54
CA MET A 33 -1.10 1.40 12.09
C MET A 33 -1.73 2.70 11.54
N ALA A 34 -0.99 3.80 11.44
CA ALA A 34 -1.52 5.10 10.99
C ALA A 34 -2.14 5.08 9.58
N CYS A 35 -1.69 4.18 8.71
CA CYS A 35 -2.14 4.08 7.32
C CYS A 35 -3.45 3.31 7.13
N VAL A 36 -3.90 2.53 8.12
CA VAL A 36 -5.02 1.59 7.98
C VAL A 36 -6.32 2.32 7.62
N ASP A 37 -6.68 3.34 8.39
CA ASP A 37 -7.92 4.11 8.22
C ASP A 37 -7.86 5.12 7.05
N GLU A 38 -6.66 5.43 6.58
CA GLU A 38 -6.47 6.40 5.49
C GLU A 38 -6.73 5.79 4.11
N CYS A 39 -6.72 4.46 3.99
CA CYS A 39 -6.96 3.80 2.70
C CYS A 39 -8.45 3.92 2.31
N PRO A 40 -8.82 4.60 1.20
CA PRO A 40 -10.23 4.82 0.84
C PRO A 40 -11.03 3.56 0.48
N VAL A 41 -10.36 2.42 0.40
CA VAL A 41 -10.94 1.10 0.09
C VAL A 41 -10.56 0.04 1.13
N HIS A 42 -10.04 0.45 2.29
CA HIS A 42 -9.67 -0.42 3.41
C HIS A 42 -8.84 -1.65 2.97
N ALA A 43 -7.79 -1.42 2.18
CA ALA A 43 -6.94 -2.46 1.64
C ALA A 43 -5.69 -2.77 2.49
N ILE A 44 -5.52 -2.07 3.62
CA ILE A 44 -4.35 -2.21 4.49
C ILE A 44 -4.78 -2.90 5.78
N TYR A 45 -4.03 -3.92 6.19
CA TYR A 45 -4.27 -4.75 7.35
C TYR A 45 -2.97 -4.89 8.15
N ALA A 46 -3.07 -5.14 9.45
CA ALA A 46 -1.97 -5.75 10.19
C ALA A 46 -1.72 -7.17 9.64
N GLU A 47 -0.49 -7.67 9.70
CA GLU A 47 -0.13 -8.97 9.09
C GLU A 47 -0.99 -10.11 9.64
N GLU A 48 -1.25 -10.09 10.95
CA GLU A 48 -2.09 -11.06 11.66
C GLU A 48 -3.58 -10.99 11.29
N ASP A 49 -4.03 -9.85 10.76
CA ASP A 49 -5.43 -9.56 10.44
C ASP A 49 -5.73 -9.71 8.94
N VAL A 50 -4.72 -10.06 8.11
CA VAL A 50 -4.90 -10.26 6.68
C VAL A 50 -5.91 -11.39 6.43
N PRO A 51 -7.03 -11.12 5.72
CA PRO A 51 -8.01 -12.15 5.42
C PRO A 51 -7.41 -13.35 4.65
N PRO A 52 -7.95 -14.58 4.81
CA PRO A 52 -7.40 -15.77 4.16
C PRO A 52 -7.22 -15.64 2.64
N ASP A 53 -8.13 -14.95 1.96
CA ASP A 53 -8.10 -14.74 0.51
C ASP A 53 -6.94 -13.83 0.04
N PHE A 54 -6.34 -13.07 0.97
CA PHE A 54 -5.27 -12.09 0.70
C PHE A 54 -3.93 -12.48 1.35
N GLN A 55 -3.81 -13.68 1.91
CA GLN A 55 -2.57 -14.12 2.59
C GLN A 55 -1.34 -14.10 1.68
N ALA A 56 -1.53 -14.33 0.37
CA ALA A 56 -0.46 -14.23 -0.62
C ALA A 56 0.10 -12.81 -0.75
N ASP A 57 -0.68 -11.78 -0.41
CA ASP A 57 -0.26 -10.38 -0.51
C ASP A 57 0.85 -10.04 0.48
N ILE A 58 0.99 -10.77 1.59
CA ILE A 58 2.10 -10.58 2.54
C ILE A 58 3.45 -10.78 1.83
N GLU A 59 3.59 -11.89 1.09
CA GLU A 59 4.81 -12.18 0.33
C GLU A 59 4.99 -11.18 -0.83
N ILE A 60 3.92 -10.81 -1.52
CA ILE A 60 3.96 -9.81 -2.61
C ILE A 60 4.52 -8.49 -2.08
N ASN A 61 4.05 -8.02 -0.92
CA ASN A 61 4.55 -6.79 -0.30
C ASN A 61 6.06 -6.88 -0.03
N ALA A 62 6.51 -7.97 0.60
CA ALA A 62 7.91 -8.18 0.93
C ALA A 62 8.81 -8.25 -0.32
N VAL A 63 8.38 -8.99 -1.35
CA VAL A 63 9.17 -9.21 -2.57
C VAL A 63 9.20 -7.97 -3.44
N GLU A 64 8.06 -7.36 -3.70
CA GLU A 64 7.98 -6.24 -4.64
C GLU A 64 8.53 -4.95 -4.04
N ALA A 65 8.34 -4.69 -2.74
CA ALA A 65 8.92 -3.51 -2.10
C ALA A 65 10.46 -3.55 -2.17
N ARG A 66 11.07 -4.71 -1.86
CA ARG A 66 12.52 -4.90 -2.00
C ARG A 66 12.99 -4.72 -3.44
N LYS A 67 12.30 -5.32 -4.42
CA LYS A 67 12.67 -5.14 -5.84
C LYS A 67 12.66 -3.68 -6.27
N VAL A 68 11.65 -2.91 -5.87
CA VAL A 68 11.55 -1.48 -6.19
C VAL A 68 12.66 -0.71 -5.48
N GLN A 69 12.93 -0.99 -4.20
CA GLN A 69 14.03 -0.36 -3.46
C GLN A 69 15.40 -0.66 -4.10
N GLU A 70 15.66 -1.93 -4.43
CA GLU A 70 16.91 -2.40 -5.05
C GLU A 70 17.10 -1.85 -6.48
N SER A 71 16.02 -1.51 -7.18
CA SER A 71 16.10 -0.83 -8.48
C SER A 71 16.54 0.63 -8.39
N GLY A 72 16.68 1.15 -7.17
CA GLY A 72 17.03 2.54 -6.88
C GLY A 72 15.82 3.49 -6.85
N GLN A 73 14.59 2.96 -6.95
CA GLN A 73 13.38 3.73 -6.76
C GLN A 73 13.10 3.90 -5.26
N GLY A 74 13.00 5.15 -4.82
CA GLY A 74 12.68 5.48 -3.44
C GLY A 74 11.20 5.25 -3.11
N ALA A 75 10.89 5.32 -1.82
CA ALA A 75 9.52 5.30 -1.34
C ALA A 75 8.71 6.50 -1.84
N ILE A 76 7.40 6.33 -1.90
CA ILE A 76 6.45 7.40 -2.18
C ILE A 76 6.18 8.14 -0.88
N GLU A 77 6.51 9.42 -0.84
CA GLU A 77 6.30 10.28 0.34
C GLU A 77 5.18 11.30 0.13
N THR A 78 4.69 11.44 -1.11
CA THR A 78 3.70 12.45 -1.47
C THR A 78 2.50 11.83 -2.18
N LYS A 79 1.32 12.38 -1.88
CA LYS A 79 0.07 11.99 -2.53
C LYS A 79 0.13 12.31 -4.03
N LYS A 80 -0.32 11.36 -4.85
CA LYS A 80 -0.52 11.48 -6.29
C LYS A 80 -2.01 11.41 -6.63
N ASP A 81 -2.37 11.96 -7.78
CA ASP A 81 -3.72 11.80 -8.30
C ASP A 81 -4.02 10.30 -8.51
N PRO A 82 -5.19 9.81 -8.06
CA PRO A 82 -5.57 8.43 -8.29
C PRO A 82 -5.64 8.11 -9.79
N LEU A 83 -5.35 6.86 -10.16
CA LEU A 83 -5.54 6.39 -11.53
C LEU A 83 -6.99 6.66 -12.00
N PRO A 84 -7.23 6.91 -13.30
CA PRO A 84 -8.59 7.19 -13.80
C PRO A 84 -9.63 6.12 -13.45
N SER A 85 -9.20 4.86 -13.32
CA SER A 85 -10.06 3.73 -12.92
C SER A 85 -10.31 3.63 -11.41
N ALA A 86 -9.70 4.48 -10.59
CA ALA A 86 -9.74 4.37 -9.14
C ALA A 86 -11.14 4.59 -8.56
N ALA A 87 -11.87 5.59 -9.07
CA ALA A 87 -13.23 5.88 -8.62
C ALA A 87 -14.19 4.71 -8.93
N GLN A 88 -14.07 4.13 -10.13
CA GLN A 88 -14.86 2.95 -10.49
C GLN A 88 -14.53 1.77 -9.58
N ARG A 89 -13.24 1.49 -9.37
CA ARG A 89 -12.81 0.37 -8.52
C ARG A 89 -13.28 0.54 -7.07
N LYS A 90 -13.26 1.76 -6.55
CA LYS A 90 -13.79 2.09 -5.22
C LYS A 90 -15.28 1.75 -5.11
N ALA A 91 -16.07 2.19 -6.09
CA ALA A 91 -17.50 1.88 -6.14
C ALA A 91 -17.79 0.38 -6.28
N GLU A 92 -17.03 -0.36 -7.09
CA GLU A 92 -17.15 -1.82 -7.23
C GLU A 92 -16.89 -2.59 -5.92
N LEU A 93 -16.04 -2.03 -5.06
CA LEU A 93 -15.73 -2.58 -3.74
C LEU A 93 -16.74 -2.16 -2.67
N GLY A 94 -17.68 -1.26 -2.99
CA GLY A 94 -18.75 -0.84 -2.07
C GLY A 94 -18.38 0.31 -1.13
N TYR A 95 -17.35 1.11 -1.45
CA TYR A 95 -16.89 2.26 -0.66
C TYR A 95 -17.21 3.61 -1.29
#